data_AF-A0A7X7ARB3-F1
#
_entry.id   AF-A0A7X7ARB3-F1
#
_cell.length_a   1.000
_cell.length_b   1.000
_cell.length_c   1.000
_cell.angle_alpha   90.00
_cell.angle_beta   90.00
_cell.angle_gamma   90.00
#
_symmetry.space_group_name_H-M   'P 1'
#
loop_
_entity.id
_entity.type
_entity.pdbx_description
1 polymer ?
#
loop_
_entity_poly.entity_id
_entity_poly.type
_entity_poly.pdbx_seq_one_letter_code
_entity_poly.pdbx_strand_id
1 'polypeptide(L)'
;MIKAASHNIDVVVKYYQDGRFIPLYLLWDDDTKYKIDRITAIQEGASLKYGLQGKRFTCLIQNQYRFLFFNGRSWSICPID
;
A
#
# COMPACT_ATOMS: atom_id res chain seq x y z
N MET A 1 -8.51 15.78 -16.06
CA MET A 1 -7.41 15.08 -15.33
C MET A 1 -7.88 13.66 -15.10
N ILE A 2 -7.30 12.70 -15.82
CA ILE A 2 -7.76 11.30 -15.81
C ILE A 2 -7.42 10.71 -14.44
N LYS A 3 -8.44 10.41 -13.62
CA LYS A 3 -8.29 9.62 -12.40
C LYS A 3 -7.77 8.25 -12.82
N ALA A 4 -6.49 7.96 -12.56
CA ALA A 4 -6.00 6.59 -12.63
C ALA A 4 -6.88 5.77 -11.67
N ALA A 5 -7.59 4.78 -12.20
CA ALA A 5 -8.35 3.85 -11.38
C ALA A 5 -7.35 3.16 -10.45
N SER A 6 -7.43 3.44 -9.15
CA SER A 6 -6.66 2.74 -8.14
C SER A 6 -7.08 1.28 -8.18
N HIS A 7 -6.23 0.41 -8.74
CA HIS A 7 -6.46 -1.03 -8.74
C HIS A 7 -6.42 -1.50 -7.27
N ASN A 8 -7.58 -1.94 -6.78
CA ASN A 8 -7.72 -2.43 -5.42
C ASN A 8 -7.14 -3.83 -5.35
N ILE A 9 -6.39 -4.09 -4.28
CA ILE A 9 -5.75 -5.38 -4.06
C ILE A 9 -6.01 -5.86 -2.64
N ASP A 10 -5.93 -7.16 -2.45
CA ASP A 10 -5.94 -7.75 -1.12
C ASP A 10 -4.55 -7.68 -0.50
N VAL A 11 -4.51 -7.45 0.81
CA VAL A 11 -3.27 -7.26 1.57
C VAL A 11 -3.35 -8.04 2.86
N VAL A 12 -2.35 -8.89 3.10
CA VAL A 12 -2.18 -9.56 4.39
C VAL A 12 -1.48 -8.60 5.33
N VAL A 13 -2.12 -8.28 6.45
CA VAL A 13 -1.65 -7.28 7.41
C VAL A 13 -1.40 -7.92 8.77
N LYS A 14 -0.31 -7.52 9.43
CA LYS A 14 -0.09 -7.80 10.86
C LYS A 14 -0.53 -6.59 11.68
N TYR A 15 -1.53 -6.79 12.53
CA TYR A 15 -1.89 -5.85 13.58
C TYR A 15 -1.07 -6.11 14.84
N TYR A 16 -0.62 -5.04 15.47
CA TYR A 16 0.00 -5.04 16.79
C TYR A 16 -1.05 -4.69 17.85
N GLN A 17 -0.81 -5.09 19.10
CA GLN A 17 -1.74 -4.86 20.21
C GLN A 17 -2.00 -3.36 20.49
N ASP A 18 -1.06 -2.50 20.10
CA ASP A 18 -1.17 -1.03 20.24
C ASP A 18 -1.93 -0.36 19.08
N GLY A 19 -2.56 -1.15 18.20
CA GLY A 19 -3.35 -0.65 17.08
C GLY A 19 -2.53 -0.26 15.85
N ARG A 20 -1.19 -0.33 15.91
CA ARG A 20 -0.37 -0.20 14.70
C ARG A 20 -0.55 -1.42 13.81
N PHE A 21 -0.28 -1.25 12.52
CA PHE A 21 -0.28 -2.37 11.59
C PHE A 21 0.79 -2.21 10.50
N ILE A 22 1.24 -3.34 9.98
CA ILE A 22 2.16 -3.39 8.83
C ILE A 22 1.65 -4.38 7.78
N PRO A 23 1.67 -4.02 6.49
CA PRO A 23 1.42 -4.97 5.41
C PRO A 23 2.59 -5.97 5.30
N LEU A 24 2.27 -7.24 5.03
CA LEU A 24 3.23 -8.34 4.90
C LEU A 24 3.25 -8.94 3.49
N TYR A 25 2.08 -9.05 2.86
CA TYR A 25 1.94 -9.61 1.51
C TYR A 25 0.90 -8.84 0.71
N LEU A 26 1.14 -8.74 -0.59
CA LEU A 26 0.13 -8.35 -1.58
C LEU A 26 -0.44 -9.61 -2.21
N LEU A 27 -1.74 -9.63 -2.44
CA LEU A 27 -2.46 -10.64 -3.20
C LEU A 27 -3.00 -9.97 -4.45
N TRP A 28 -2.56 -10.44 -5.61
CA TRP A 28 -3.03 -9.96 -6.90
C TRP A 28 -4.28 -10.72 -7.35
N ASP A 29 -4.96 -10.24 -8.40
CA ASP A 29 -6.24 -10.79 -8.87
C ASP A 29 -6.20 -12.29 -9.23
N ASP A 30 -5.01 -12.80 -9.57
CA ASP A 30 -4.76 -14.19 -9.94
C ASP A 30 -4.30 -15.06 -8.75
N ASP A 31 -4.56 -14.61 -7.52
CA ASP A 31 -4.07 -15.18 -6.26
C ASP A 31 -2.53 -15.16 -6.13
N THR A 32 -1.80 -14.49 -7.03
CA THR A 32 -0.34 -14.36 -6.92
C THR A 32 0.00 -13.56 -5.67
N LYS A 33 0.81 -14.19 -4.81
CA LYS A 33 1.22 -13.63 -3.53
C LYS A 33 2.62 -13.06 -3.60
N TYR A 34 2.74 -11.75 -3.40
CA TYR A 34 4.01 -11.05 -3.31
C TYR A 34 4.36 -10.74 -1.86
N LYS A 35 5.53 -11.18 -1.42
CA LYS A 35 6.06 -10.83 -0.09
C LYS A 35 6.60 -9.40 -0.08
N ILE A 36 6.26 -8.65 0.95
CA ILE A 36 6.91 -7.37 1.24
C ILE A 36 8.20 -7.68 2.00
N ASP A 37 9.33 -7.45 1.35
CA ASP A 37 10.65 -7.73 1.91
C ASP A 37 10.99 -6.71 3.01
N ARG A 38 10.62 -5.45 2.80
CA ARG A 38 10.85 -4.36 3.75
C ARG A 38 9.86 -3.23 3.55
N ILE A 39 9.45 -2.60 4.65
CA ILE A 39 8.82 -1.27 4.63
C ILE A 39 9.91 -0.25 4.96
N THR A 40 10.17 0.69 4.06
CA THR A 40 11.22 1.71 4.25
C THR A 40 10.69 3.07 4.69
N ALA A 41 9.40 3.33 4.49
CA ALA A 41 8.74 4.54 4.99
C ALA A 41 7.23 4.32 5.17
N ILE A 42 6.65 5.03 6.12
CA ILE A 42 5.20 5.12 6.35
C ILE A 42 4.85 6.60 6.45
N GLN A 43 3.85 7.04 5.68
CA GLN A 43 3.41 8.43 5.64
C GLN A 43 1.91 8.53 5.86
N GLU A 44 1.51 9.36 6.81
CA GLU A 44 0.11 9.70 7.08
C GLU A 44 -0.35 10.85 6.16
N GLY A 45 -1.65 10.93 5.89
CA GLY A 45 -2.25 11.99 5.05
C GLY A 45 -1.85 11.92 3.57
N ALA A 46 -1.50 10.73 3.08
CA ALA A 46 -0.69 10.58 1.88
C ALA A 46 -1.47 10.72 0.56
N SER A 47 -1.77 11.95 0.18
CA SER A 47 -1.12 12.65 -0.94
C SER A 47 -1.65 14.09 -0.98
N LEU A 48 -0.87 15.06 -0.49
CA LEU A 48 -1.23 16.48 -0.63
C LEU A 48 -1.39 16.90 -2.11
N LYS A 49 -0.68 16.20 -3.02
CA LYS A 49 -0.73 16.40 -4.48
C LYS A 49 -2.03 15.87 -5.12
N TYR A 50 -2.63 14.81 -4.55
CA TYR A 50 -3.83 14.15 -5.10
C TYR A 50 -5.06 14.21 -4.17
N GLY A 51 -4.97 14.89 -3.02
CA GLY A 51 -6.05 15.06 -2.05
C GLY A 51 -6.49 13.78 -1.33
N LEU A 52 -5.66 12.73 -1.33
CA LEU A 52 -6.01 11.44 -0.73
C LEU A 52 -5.66 11.44 0.76
N GLN A 53 -6.66 11.14 1.60
CA GLN A 53 -6.45 10.88 3.02
C GLN A 53 -6.22 9.40 3.26
N GLY A 54 -5.18 9.06 4.02
CA GLY A 54 -4.82 7.68 4.30
C GLY A 54 -3.34 7.50 4.63
N LYS A 55 -2.90 6.24 4.66
CA LYS A 55 -1.51 5.84 4.90
C LYS A 55 -0.87 5.36 3.61
N ARG A 56 0.33 5.86 3.31
CA ARG A 56 1.18 5.31 2.25
C ARG A 56 2.38 4.59 2.86
N PHE A 57 2.63 3.39 2.36
CA PHE A 57 3.78 2.56 2.69
C PHE A 57 4.72 2.53 1.49
N THR A 58 5.99 2.83 1.72
CA THR A 58 7.05 2.54 0.74
C THR A 58 7.56 1.14 1.02
N CYS A 59 7.29 0.23 0.08
CA CYS A 59 7.59 -1.19 0.20
C CYS A 59 8.73 -1.55 -0.77
N LEU A 60 9.64 -2.41 -0.32
CA LEU A 60 10.56 -3.15 -1.18
C LEU A 60 9.94 -4.54 -1.44
N ILE A 61 9.76 -4.88 -2.71
CA ILE A 61 9.20 -6.15 -3.16
C ILE A 61 10.08 -6.62 -4.32
N GLN A 62 10.71 -7.79 -4.20
CA GLN A 62 11.59 -8.35 -5.24
C GLN A 62 12.66 -7.34 -5.69
N ASN A 63 13.28 -6.66 -4.73
CA ASN A 63 14.31 -5.64 -4.96
C ASN A 63 13.83 -4.39 -5.73
N GLN A 64 12.51 -4.17 -5.82
CA GLN A 64 11.94 -2.97 -6.44
C GLN A 64 11.07 -2.19 -5.45
N TYR A 65 11.17 -0.87 -5.48
CA TYR A 65 10.31 -0.01 -4.68
C TYR A 65 8.90 0.06 -5.26
N ARG A 66 7.91 -0.01 -4.38
CA ARG A 66 6.48 0.11 -4.66
C ARG A 66 5.82 0.96 -3.59
N PHE A 67 4.74 1.62 -3.97
CA PHE A 67 3.95 2.44 -3.07
C PHE A 67 2.59 1.79 -2.87
N LEU A 68 2.29 1.46 -1.62
CA LEU A 68 1.02 0.87 -1.22
C LEU A 68 0.23 1.90 -0.43
N PHE A 69 -1.03 2.10 -0.77
CA PHE A 69 -1.90 3.08 -0.12
C PHE A 69 -3.09 2.39 0.57
N PHE A 70 -3.41 2.88 1.77
CA PHE A 70 -4.57 2.48 2.55
C PHE A 70 -5.41 3.71 2.91
N ASN A 71 -6.64 3.77 2.43
CA ASN A 71 -7.55 4.91 2.64
C ASN A 71 -8.44 4.77 3.90
N GLY A 72 -8.20 3.77 4.74
CA GLY A 72 -9.05 3.43 5.89
C GLY A 72 -10.10 2.35 5.59
N ARG A 73 -10.30 1.97 4.32
CA ARG A 73 -11.27 0.95 3.88
C ARG A 73 -10.67 -0.08 2.93
N SER A 74 -9.90 0.37 1.94
CA SER A 74 -9.34 -0.48 0.89
C SER A 74 -7.87 -0.17 0.66
N TRP A 75 -7.18 -1.15 0.07
CA TRP A 75 -5.78 -1.09 -0.29
C TRP A 75 -5.63 -0.95 -1.80
N SER A 76 -4.65 -0.17 -2.25
CA SER A 76 -4.35 0.01 -3.67
C SER A 76 -2.87 0.27 -3.91
N ILE A 77 -2.35 -0.16 -5.06
CA ILE A 77 -1.03 0.26 -5.52
C ILE A 77 -1.11 1.68 -6.07
N CYS A 78 -0.23 2.56 -5.61
CA CYS A 78 -0.04 3.86 -6.23
C CYS A 78 0.82 3.69 -7.50
N PRO A 79 0.47 4.38 -8.60
CA PRO A 79 1.38 4.54 -9.71
C PRO A 79 2.72 5.10 -9.21
N ILE A 80 3.82 4.64 -9.80
CA ILE A 80 5.11 5.30 -9.63
C ILE A 80 5.03 6.57 -10.47
N ASP A 81 5.18 7.73 -9.81
CA ASP A 81 5.28 9.04 -10.46
C ASP A 81 6.45 9.10 -11.46
#